data_AF-T0YYB4-F1
#
_entry.id   AF-T0YYB4-F1
#
_cell.length_a   1.000
_cell.length_b   1.000
_cell.length_c   1.000
_cell.angle_alpha   90.00
_cell.angle_beta   90.00
_cell.angle_gamma   90.00
#
_symmetry.space_group_name_H-M   'P 1'
#
loop_
_entity.id
_entity.type
_entity.pdbx_description
1 polymer ?
#
loop_
_entity_poly.entity_id
_entity_poly.type
_entity_poly.pdbx_seq_one_letter_code
_entity_poly.pdbx_strand_id
1 'polypeptide(L)' 'PVRNSEPYFFVDPIFNGASYARRYEVLCERLVLERKYTSACLALGTKDSPTAVSFPAATLNFRQFAASAEAHARSFINGR' A
#
# COMPACT_ATOMS: atom_id res chain seq x y z
N PRO A 1 14.03 -5.63 14.03
CA PRO A 1 13.68 -4.19 13.87
C PRO A 1 14.40 -3.59 12.65
N VAL A 2 13.66 -2.96 11.73
CA VAL A 2 14.27 -2.27 10.58
C VAL A 2 14.76 -0.90 11.08
N ARG A 3 16.07 -0.68 11.07
CA ARG A 3 16.68 0.57 11.55
C ARG A 3 16.74 1.59 10.40
N ASN A 4 16.46 2.86 10.70
CA ASN A 4 16.71 3.95 9.76
C ASN A 4 18.22 4.19 9.62
N SER A 5 18.66 4.51 8.40
CA SER A 5 20.02 4.94 8.12
C SER A 5 19.95 6.41 7.73
N GLU A 6 20.52 7.28 8.57
CA GLU A 6 20.44 8.74 8.44
C GLU A 6 21.86 9.36 8.40
N PRO A 7 22.74 8.94 7.47
CA PRO A 7 24.13 9.42 7.47
C PRO A 7 24.27 10.90 7.12
N TYR A 8 23.32 11.45 6.34
CA TYR A 8 23.41 12.81 5.80
C TYR A 8 22.13 13.63 5.95
N PHE A 9 20.96 12.98 5.93
CA PHE A 9 19.66 13.63 6.03
C PHE A 9 18.77 12.87 7.01
N PHE A 10 17.92 13.61 7.71
CA PHE A 10 16.90 13.04 8.58
C PHE A 10 15.86 12.29 7.74
N VAL A 11 15.54 11.07 8.14
CA VAL A 11 14.41 10.33 7.58
C VAL A 11 13.13 10.92 8.16
N ASP A 12 12.07 10.88 7.37
CA ASP A 12 10.73 11.29 7.81
C ASP A 12 10.38 10.58 9.13
N PRO A 13 10.02 11.32 10.20
CA PRO A 13 9.75 10.75 11.52
C PRO A 13 8.69 9.65 11.52
N ILE A 14 7.81 9.59 10.51
CA ILE A 14 6.83 8.51 10.34
C ILE A 14 7.48 7.11 10.25
N PHE A 15 8.75 7.04 9.87
CA PHE A 15 9.49 5.79 9.77
C PHE A 15 10.26 5.40 11.04
N ASN A 16 10.24 6.24 12.08
CA ASN A 16 10.91 5.94 13.34
C ASN A 16 10.19 4.82 14.09
N GLY A 17 10.89 3.69 14.32
CA GLY A 17 10.29 2.49 14.92
C GLY A 17 9.27 1.78 14.02
N ALA A 18 9.07 2.22 12.78
CA ALA A 18 8.09 1.63 11.88
C ALA A 18 8.47 0.21 11.48
N SER A 19 7.50 -0.71 11.60
CA SER A 19 7.61 -2.06 11.06
C SER A 19 7.72 -2.02 9.53
N TYR A 20 8.21 -3.11 8.92
CA TYR A 20 8.27 -3.20 7.46
C TYR A 20 6.89 -3.06 6.80
N ALA A 21 5.86 -3.64 7.43
CA ALA A 21 4.47 -3.47 7.01
C ALA A 21 4.04 -2.00 7.02
N ARG A 22 4.33 -1.26 8.10
CA ARG A 22 3.99 0.16 8.20
C ARG A 22 4.73 1.02 7.17
N ARG A 23 6.00 0.68 6.87
CA ARG A 23 6.77 1.35 5.81
C ARG A 23 6.12 1.20 4.44
N TYR A 24 5.65 0.00 4.10
CA TYR A 24 4.94 -0.27 2.84
C TYR A 24 3.57 0.39 2.79
N GLU A 25 2.87 0.44 3.92
CA GLU A 25 1.58 1.14 4.01
C GLU A 25 1.76 2.62 3.63
N VAL A 26 2.70 3.33 4.27
CA VAL A 26 3.01 4.74 3.98
C VAL A 26 3.43 4.94 2.52
N LEU A 27 4.25 4.03 1.98
CA LEU A 27 4.67 4.08 0.57
C LEU A 27 3.45 3.99 -0.37
N CYS A 28 2.59 3.00 -0.17
CA CYS A 28 1.41 2.79 -1.03
C CYS A 28 0.43 3.97 -0.93
N GLU A 29 0.17 4.48 0.27
CA GLU A 29 -0.68 5.66 0.45
C GLU A 29 -0.12 6.88 -0.27
N ARG A 30 1.17 7.16 -0.12
CA ARG A 30 1.81 8.30 -0.80
C ARG A 30 1.81 8.16 -2.32
N LEU A 31 2.08 6.96 -2.85
CA LEU A 31 2.01 6.72 -4.31
C LEU A 31 0.63 7.04 -4.88
N VAL A 32 -0.45 6.71 -4.17
CA VAL A 32 -1.83 7.02 -4.59
C VAL A 32 -2.14 8.50 -4.40
N LEU A 33 -1.81 9.09 -3.24
CA LEU A 33 -2.06 10.51 -2.95
C LEU A 33 -1.33 11.44 -3.93
N GLU A 34 -0.09 11.11 -4.29
CA GLU A 34 0.72 11.86 -5.26
C GLU A 34 0.37 11.52 -6.72
N ARG A 35 -0.70 10.75 -6.95
CA ARG A 35 -1.20 10.35 -8.28
C ARG A 35 -0.16 9.64 -9.13
N LYS A 36 0.83 9.00 -8.51
CA LYS A 36 1.76 8.11 -9.22
C LYS A 36 1.01 6.85 -9.63
N TYR A 37 0.21 6.31 -8.71
CA TYR A 37 -0.66 5.17 -8.93
C TYR A 37 -2.12 5.60 -8.79
N THR A 38 -3.02 4.98 -9.57
CA THR A 38 -4.47 5.23 -9.42
C THR A 38 -5.04 4.55 -8.18
N SER A 39 -4.55 3.34 -7.87
CA SER A 39 -4.93 2.56 -6.68
C SER A 39 -3.80 1.61 -6.30
N ALA A 40 -3.76 1.18 -5.04
CA ALA A 40 -2.84 0.18 -4.54
C ALA A 40 -3.55 -0.80 -3.60
N CYS A 41 -2.99 -2.00 -3.43
CA CYS A 41 -3.45 -3.01 -2.47
C CYS A 41 -2.22 -3.57 -1.73
N LEU A 42 -2.27 -3.58 -0.40
CA LEU A 42 -1.21 -4.14 0.45
C LEU A 42 -1.78 -5.30 1.28
N ALA A 43 -1.57 -6.53 0.82
CA ALA A 43 -1.93 -7.74 1.53
C ALA A 43 -0.77 -8.22 2.41
N LEU A 44 -1.03 -8.42 3.70
CA LEU A 44 -0.07 -8.95 4.67
C LEU A 44 -0.51 -10.34 5.11
N GLY A 45 0.41 -11.31 5.08
CA GLY A 45 0.19 -12.66 5.58
C GLY A 45 0.88 -12.89 6.93
N THR A 46 0.26 -13.67 7.82
CA THR A 46 0.93 -14.15 9.03
C THR A 46 1.85 -15.33 8.70
N LYS A 47 2.78 -15.63 9.61
CA LYS A 47 3.65 -16.82 9.50
C LYS A 47 2.97 -18.11 9.94
N ASP A 48 1.73 -18.04 10.42
CA ASP A 48 0.98 -19.18 10.93
C ASP A 48 0.51 -20.10 9.79
N SER A 49 0.14 -21.33 10.16
CA SER A 49 -0.51 -22.29 9.28
C SER A 49 -1.84 -22.73 9.90
N PRO A 50 -3.00 -22.37 9.31
CA PRO A 50 -3.16 -21.60 8.08
C PRO A 50 -2.77 -20.12 8.23
N THR A 51 -2.31 -19.50 7.15
CA THR A 51 -1.95 -18.07 7.15
C THR A 51 -3.21 -17.21 7.23
N ALA A 52 -3.17 -16.16 8.05
CA ALA A 52 -4.20 -15.13 8.04
C ALA A 52 -3.77 -13.98 7.13
N VAL A 53 -4.65 -13.59 6.19
CA VAL A 53 -4.42 -12.43 5.31
C VAL A 53 -5.15 -11.22 5.88
N SER A 54 -4.45 -10.10 5.94
CA SER A 54 -4.96 -8.82 6.43
C SER A 54 -4.55 -7.67 5.52
N PHE A 55 -5.27 -6.55 5.63
CA PHE A 55 -4.95 -5.31 4.92
C PHE A 55 -4.77 -4.22 5.97
N PRO A 56 -3.65 -3.47 5.95
CA PRO A 56 -3.31 -2.54 7.03
C PRO A 56 -4.14 -1.26 7.00
N ALA A 57 -4.65 -0.87 5.82
CA ALA A 57 -5.46 0.34 5.64
C ALA A 57 -6.71 0.03 4.82
N ALA A 58 -7.81 0.72 5.16
CA ALA A 58 -9.07 0.60 4.42
C ALA A 58 -8.93 0.99 2.95
N THR A 59 -8.03 1.92 2.60
CA THR A 59 -7.75 2.35 1.22
C THR A 59 -6.86 1.38 0.44
N LEU A 60 -6.16 0.48 1.13
CA LEU A 60 -5.20 -0.46 0.55
C LEU A 60 -5.71 -1.91 0.54
N ASN A 61 -7.03 -2.09 0.53
CA ASN A 61 -7.65 -3.41 0.48
C ASN A 61 -7.90 -3.90 -0.95
N PHE A 62 -8.00 -5.23 -1.11
CA PHE A 62 -8.17 -5.85 -2.42
C PHE A 62 -9.46 -5.44 -3.13
N ARG A 63 -10.58 -5.30 -2.39
CA ARG A 63 -11.88 -4.94 -2.97
C ARG A 63 -11.82 -3.57 -3.66
N GLN A 64 -11.19 -2.60 -3.02
CA GLN A 64 -11.11 -1.24 -3.56
C GLN A 64 -10.17 -1.16 -4.76
N PHE A 65 -9.05 -1.88 -4.70
CA PHE A 65 -8.13 -2.03 -5.82
C PHE A 65 -8.78 -2.71 -7.04
N ALA A 66 -9.47 -3.83 -6.83
CA ALA A 66 -10.17 -4.55 -7.89
C ALA A 66 -11.28 -3.69 -8.52
N ALA A 67 -12.07 -2.97 -7.70
CA ALA A 67 -13.09 -2.06 -8.19
C ALA A 67 -12.49 -0.93 -9.05
N SER A 68 -11.33 -0.39 -8.67
CA SER A 68 -10.63 0.61 -9.49
C SER A 68 -10.20 0.03 -10.84
N ALA A 69 -9.59 -1.16 -10.85
CA ALA A 69 -9.17 -1.82 -12.09
C ALA A 69 -10.36 -2.14 -13.01
N GLU A 70 -11.45 -2.65 -12.45
CA GLU A 70 -12.68 -2.93 -13.18
C GLU A 70 -13.29 -1.65 -13.79
N ALA A 71 -13.34 -0.55 -13.02
CA ALA A 71 -13.86 0.72 -13.50
C ALA A 71 -13.06 1.24 -14.70
N HIS A 72 -11.73 1.10 -14.68
CA HIS A 72 -10.89 1.45 -15.83
C HIS A 72 -11.20 0.57 -17.05
N ALA A 73 -11.33 -0.74 -16.87
CA ALA A 73 -11.67 -1.66 -17.96
C ALA A 73 -13.05 -1.32 -18.56
N ARG A 74 -14.07 -1.09 -17.73
CA ARG A 74 -15.41 -0.68 -18.17
C ARG A 74 -15.38 0.66 -18.90
N SER A 75 -14.66 1.64 -18.38
CA SER A 75 -14.50 2.95 -19.03
C SER A 75 -13.84 2.82 -20.40
N PHE A 76 -12.88 1.92 -20.56
CA PHE A 76 -12.22 1.67 -21.84
C PHE A 76 -13.18 0.99 -22.85
N ILE A 77 -13.99 0.04 -22.40
CA ILE A 77 -14.99 -0.64 -23.24
C ILE A 77 -16.07 0.34 -23.71
N ASN A 78 -16.60 1.16 -22.79
CA ASN A 78 -17.72 2.07 -23.06
C ASN A 78 -17.30 3.38 -23.76
N GLY A 79 -16.01 3.70 -23.76
CA GLY A 79 -15.46 4.88 -24.42
C GLY A 79 -15.16 4.69 -25.91
N ARG A 80 -15.42 3.49 -26.45
CA ARG A 80 -15.49 3.19 -27.87
C ARG A 80 -16.90 3.34 -28.38
#